data_AF-A0A0D6P3Y8-F1
#
_entry.id   AF-A0A0D6P3Y8-F1
#
_cell.length_a   1.000
_cell.length_b   1.000
_cell.length_c   1.000
_cell.angle_alpha   90.00
_cell.angle_beta   90.00
_cell.angle_gamma   90.00
#
_symmetry.space_group_name_H-M   'P 1'
#
loop_
_entity.id
_entity.type
_entity.pdbx_description
1 polymer ?
#
loop_
_entity_poly.entity_id
_entity_poly.type
_entity_poly.pdbx_seq_one_letter_code
_entity_poly.pdbx_strand_id
1 'polypeptide(L)'
;MPDPDAPTPEAIVAELRQRAETLEQQLASVQRDTETRIVQAELRAEALRAGIVDMDGLKLADASQARLNDRGEVEGAAQVVAQLRRNKPWLFTGASSSSAASVPPAQAPRQKRATEMDDSEWRAARSELLRRRF
;
A
#
# COMPACT_ATOMS: atom_id res chain seq x y z
N MET A 1 68.97 -27.71 -8.34
CA MET A 1 67.97 -28.49 -7.58
C MET A 1 66.77 -27.58 -7.41
N PRO A 2 65.64 -27.82 -8.06
CA PRO A 2 64.40 -27.09 -7.75
C PRO A 2 63.98 -27.40 -6.31
N ASP A 3 63.50 -26.38 -5.58
CA ASP A 3 63.04 -26.53 -4.20
C ASP A 3 61.87 -27.52 -4.11
N PRO A 4 61.94 -28.55 -3.24
CA PRO A 4 60.88 -29.55 -3.10
C PRO A 4 59.59 -28.99 -2.49
N ASP A 5 59.66 -27.79 -1.89
CA ASP A 5 58.53 -27.10 -1.27
C ASP A 5 57.87 -26.04 -2.18
N ALA A 6 58.37 -25.85 -3.41
CA ALA A 6 57.75 -24.91 -4.34
C ALA A 6 56.40 -25.48 -4.81
N PRO A 7 55.28 -24.73 -4.67
CA PRO A 7 53.97 -25.21 -5.09
C PRO A 7 54.01 -25.52 -6.58
N THR A 8 53.52 -26.70 -6.95
CA THR A 8 53.49 -27.12 -8.35
C THR A 8 52.59 -26.18 -9.16
N PRO A 9 52.85 -25.98 -10.46
CA PRO A 9 51.98 -25.18 -11.31
C PRO A 9 50.51 -25.64 -11.26
N GLU A 10 50.27 -26.94 -11.09
CA GLU A 10 48.94 -27.53 -10.94
C GLU A 10 48.27 -27.11 -9.63
N ALA A 11 49.01 -27.07 -8.52
CA ALA A 11 48.49 -26.61 -7.23
C ALA A 11 48.11 -25.11 -7.28
N ILE A 12 48.93 -24.29 -7.93
CA ILE A 12 48.65 -22.86 -8.12
C ILE A 12 47.38 -22.66 -8.96
N VAL A 13 47.24 -23.40 -10.06
CA VAL A 13 46.03 -23.32 -10.92
C VAL A 13 44.79 -23.80 -10.18
N ALA A 14 44.89 -24.85 -9.36
CA ALA A 14 43.78 -25.35 -8.56
C ALA A 14 43.33 -24.32 -7.50
N GLU A 15 44.28 -23.70 -6.80
CA GLU A 15 43.99 -22.63 -5.83
C GLU A 15 43.33 -21.42 -6.50
N LEU A 16 43.84 -20.99 -7.65
CA LEU A 16 43.27 -19.89 -8.41
C LEU A 16 41.84 -20.19 -8.88
N ARG A 17 41.55 -21.42 -9.31
CA ARG A 17 40.19 -21.84 -9.68
C ARG A 17 39.24 -21.82 -8.49
N GLN A 18 39.63 -22.41 -7.37
CA GLN A 18 38.81 -22.44 -6.16
C GLN A 18 38.52 -21.01 -5.65
N ARG A 19 39.51 -20.12 -5.75
CA ARG A 19 39.35 -18.71 -5.40
C ARG A 19 38.42 -17.99 -6.38
N ALA A 20 38.53 -18.25 -7.68
CA ALA A 20 37.63 -17.69 -8.69
C ALA A 20 36.18 -18.11 -8.45
N GLU A 21 35.93 -19.41 -8.24
CA GLU A 21 34.59 -19.95 -7.94
C GLU A 21 34.00 -19.32 -6.66
N THR A 22 34.82 -19.17 -5.61
CA THR A 22 34.39 -18.53 -4.36
C THR A 22 34.00 -17.06 -4.59
N LEU A 23 34.81 -16.33 -5.34
CA LEU A 23 34.55 -14.93 -5.67
C LEU A 23 33.30 -14.79 -6.54
N GLU A 24 33.09 -15.66 -7.53
CA GLU A 24 31.89 -15.67 -8.37
C GLU A 24 30.62 -15.92 -7.56
N GLN A 25 30.66 -16.86 -6.61
CA GLN A 25 29.54 -17.12 -5.71
C GLN A 25 29.23 -15.91 -4.81
N GLN A 26 30.26 -15.29 -4.24
CA GLN A 26 30.11 -14.08 -3.42
C GLN A 26 29.56 -12.91 -4.23
N LEU A 27 30.04 -12.74 -5.47
CA LEU A 27 29.61 -11.68 -6.36
C LEU A 27 28.13 -11.89 -6.73
N ALA A 28 27.74 -13.11 -7.08
CA ALA A 28 26.35 -13.45 -7.37
C ALA A 28 25.42 -13.26 -6.16
N SER A 29 25.86 -13.58 -4.94
CA SER A 29 25.05 -13.33 -3.73
C SER A 29 24.88 -11.84 -3.46
N VAL A 30 25.96 -11.07 -3.55
CA VAL A 30 25.92 -9.61 -3.32
C VAL A 30 25.06 -8.91 -4.37
N GLN A 31 25.13 -9.34 -5.62
CA GLN A 31 24.28 -8.82 -6.70
C GLN A 31 22.80 -9.05 -6.40
N ARG A 32 22.38 -10.28 -6.06
CA ARG A 32 20.98 -10.60 -5.75
C ARG A 32 20.48 -9.83 -4.53
N ASP A 33 21.30 -9.72 -3.49
CA ASP A 33 20.94 -8.95 -2.29
C ASP A 33 20.79 -7.46 -2.60
N THR A 34 21.67 -6.92 -3.44
CA THR A 34 21.64 -5.51 -3.85
C THR A 34 20.42 -5.22 -4.71
N GLU A 35 20.15 -6.06 -5.70
CA GLU A 35 18.96 -5.96 -6.55
C GLU A 35 17.68 -5.99 -5.71
N THR A 36 17.57 -6.94 -4.78
CA THR A 36 16.42 -7.05 -3.86
C THR A 36 16.24 -5.78 -3.03
N ARG A 37 17.34 -5.21 -2.51
CA ARG A 37 17.30 -3.97 -1.72
C ARG A 37 16.88 -2.77 -2.54
N ILE A 38 17.37 -2.66 -3.79
CA ILE A 38 17.00 -1.56 -4.70
C ILE A 38 15.52 -1.64 -5.03
N VAL A 39 15.02 -2.83 -5.42
CA VAL A 39 13.60 -3.02 -5.73
C VAL A 39 12.71 -2.68 -4.53
N GLN A 40 13.08 -3.12 -3.32
CA GLN A 40 12.35 -2.77 -2.11
C GLN A 40 12.39 -1.27 -1.79
N ALA A 41 13.53 -0.62 -2.01
CA ALA A 41 13.68 0.81 -1.77
C ALA A 41 12.77 1.62 -2.71
N GLU A 42 12.72 1.26 -4.00
CA GLU A 42 11.85 1.96 -4.94
C GLU A 42 10.36 1.69 -4.66
N LEU A 43 9.99 0.45 -4.32
CA LEU A 43 8.62 0.14 -3.90
C LEU A 43 8.19 0.97 -2.68
N ARG A 44 9.08 1.12 -1.68
CA ARG A 44 8.80 1.98 -0.51
C ARG A 44 8.67 3.44 -0.90
N ALA A 45 9.57 3.95 -1.75
CA ALA A 45 9.52 5.33 -2.22
C ALA A 45 8.21 5.62 -2.96
N GLU A 46 7.80 4.73 -3.84
CA GLU A 46 6.56 4.86 -4.60
C GLU A 46 5.31 4.73 -3.71
N ALA A 47 5.34 3.82 -2.73
CA ALA A 47 4.26 3.68 -1.75
C ALA A 47 4.10 4.94 -0.88
N LEU A 48 5.21 5.55 -0.47
CA LEU A 48 5.22 6.83 0.23
C LEU A 48 4.66 7.95 -0.64
N ARG A 49 5.06 8.04 -1.92
CA ARG A 49 4.49 8.99 -2.88
C ARG A 49 2.98 8.80 -3.05
N ALA A 50 2.52 7.54 -3.03
CA ALA A 50 1.11 7.18 -3.08
C ALA A 50 0.34 7.37 -1.76
N GLY A 51 1.02 7.79 -0.68
CA GLY A 51 0.42 8.12 0.60
C GLY A 51 -0.01 6.90 1.42
N ILE A 52 0.73 5.80 1.35
CA ILE A 52 0.46 4.62 2.18
C ILE A 52 0.53 4.97 3.69
N VAL A 53 -0.41 4.44 4.47
CA VAL A 53 -0.55 4.63 5.93
C VAL A 53 0.29 3.60 6.68
N ASP A 54 0.29 2.35 6.18
CA ASP A 54 1.00 1.23 6.80
C ASP A 54 2.02 0.63 5.82
N MET A 55 3.31 0.88 6.11
CA MET A 55 4.45 0.34 5.37
C MET A 55 4.49 -1.19 5.34
N ASP A 56 4.04 -1.86 6.41
CA ASP A 56 4.04 -3.32 6.46
C ASP A 56 3.04 -3.94 5.48
N GLY A 57 2.04 -3.15 5.04
CA GLY A 57 1.11 -3.53 3.99
C GLY A 57 1.76 -3.84 2.64
N LEU A 58 2.99 -3.38 2.39
CA LEU A 58 3.73 -3.71 1.16
C LEU A 58 4.06 -5.20 1.03
N LYS A 59 4.09 -5.95 2.14
CA LYS A 59 4.26 -7.42 2.11
C LYS A 59 3.11 -8.14 1.40
N LEU A 60 1.97 -7.47 1.23
CA LEU A 60 0.80 -7.98 0.53
C LEU A 60 0.85 -7.69 -0.98
N ALA A 61 1.84 -6.94 -1.45
CA ALA A 61 2.03 -6.62 -2.86
C ALA A 61 2.79 -7.75 -3.57
N ASP A 62 2.46 -7.99 -4.83
CA ASP A 62 3.24 -8.88 -5.69
C ASP A 62 4.51 -8.17 -6.17
N ALA A 63 5.60 -8.35 -5.43
CA ALA A 63 6.90 -7.76 -5.76
C ALA A 63 7.54 -8.36 -7.02
N SER A 64 7.04 -9.48 -7.55
CA SER A 64 7.61 -10.13 -8.75
C SER A 64 7.41 -9.32 -10.04
N GLN A 65 6.48 -8.36 -10.01
CA GLN A 65 6.19 -7.42 -11.09
C GLN A 65 7.19 -6.26 -11.13
N ALA A 66 7.94 -6.03 -10.04
CA ALA A 66 8.95 -4.97 -9.97
C ALA A 66 10.34 -5.56 -10.23
N ARG A 67 11.06 -5.04 -11.23
CA ARG A 67 12.37 -5.56 -11.65
C ARG A 67 13.36 -4.44 -11.91
N LEU A 68 14.63 -4.69 -11.58
CA LEU A 68 15.73 -3.80 -11.92
C LEU A 68 16.11 -4.02 -13.39
N ASN A 69 16.16 -2.95 -14.17
CA ASN A 69 16.63 -3.00 -15.55
C ASN A 69 18.13 -2.74 -15.65
N ASP A 70 18.69 -2.90 -16.86
CA ASP A 70 20.14 -2.70 -17.12
C ASP A 70 20.61 -1.25 -16.89
N ARG A 71 19.68 -0.29 -16.74
CA ARG A 71 19.99 1.11 -16.45
C ARG A 71 20.02 1.41 -14.96
N GLY A 72 19.70 0.45 -14.11
CA GLY A 72 19.60 0.63 -12.66
C GLY A 72 18.29 1.26 -12.21
N GLU A 73 17.25 1.26 -13.06
CA GLU A 73 15.92 1.75 -12.74
C GLU A 73 14.98 0.57 -12.43
N VAL A 74 14.05 0.75 -11.48
CA VAL A 74 13.07 -0.29 -11.15
C VAL A 74 11.81 -0.07 -11.96
N GLU A 75 11.54 -0.97 -12.90
CA GLU A 75 10.32 -0.98 -13.69
C GLU A 75 9.20 -1.68 -12.91
N GLY A 76 7.94 -1.27 -13.11
CA GLY A 76 6.78 -1.93 -12.51
C GLY A 76 6.39 -1.49 -11.10
N ALA A 77 7.26 -0.77 -10.37
CA ALA A 77 7.01 -0.36 -8.99
C ALA A 77 5.74 0.48 -8.82
N ALA A 78 5.52 1.45 -9.73
CA ALA A 78 4.31 2.29 -9.72
C ALA A 78 3.03 1.49 -9.99
N GLN A 79 3.09 0.54 -10.92
CA GLN A 79 1.96 -0.35 -11.23
C GLN A 79 1.61 -1.24 -10.03
N VAL A 80 2.62 -1.78 -9.33
CA VAL A 80 2.44 -2.59 -8.12
C VAL A 80 1.73 -1.79 -7.03
N VAL A 81 2.18 -0.57 -6.76
CA VAL A 81 1.58 0.30 -5.73
C VAL A 81 0.16 0.73 -6.13
N ALA A 82 -0.07 1.07 -7.40
CA ALA A 82 -1.41 1.42 -7.90
C ALA A 82 -2.39 0.24 -7.77
N GLN A 83 -1.96 -0.98 -8.08
CA GLN A 83 -2.77 -2.18 -7.93
C GLN A 83 -3.02 -2.50 -6.46
N LEU A 84 -2.02 -2.34 -5.59
CA LEU A 84 -2.19 -2.48 -4.14
C LEU A 84 -3.22 -1.48 -3.61
N ARG A 85 -3.17 -0.22 -4.05
CA ARG A 85 -4.13 0.82 -3.67
C ARG A 85 -5.55 0.49 -4.14
N ARG A 86 -5.71 -0.09 -5.34
CA ARG A 86 -7.02 -0.52 -5.84
C ARG A 86 -7.60 -1.70 -5.06
N ASN A 87 -6.77 -2.69 -4.74
CA ASN A 87 -7.19 -3.92 -4.06
C ASN A 87 -7.37 -3.71 -2.55
N LYS A 88 -6.60 -2.80 -1.96
CA LYS A 88 -6.58 -2.51 -0.52
C LYS A 88 -6.51 -1.00 -0.27
N PRO A 89 -7.59 -0.25 -0.58
CA PRO A 89 -7.59 1.22 -0.43
C PRO A 89 -7.32 1.68 0.99
N TRP A 90 -7.70 0.88 1.99
CA TRP A 90 -7.50 1.15 3.42
C TRP A 90 -6.03 1.20 3.84
N LEU A 91 -5.10 0.71 3.02
CA LEU A 91 -3.65 0.87 3.26
C LEU A 91 -3.15 2.27 2.90
N PHE A 92 -3.94 3.09 2.20
CA PHE A 92 -3.50 4.39 1.68
C PHE A 92 -4.36 5.53 2.22
N THR A 93 -3.76 6.72 2.27
CA THR A 93 -4.47 7.95 2.58
C THR A 93 -5.38 8.32 1.41
N GLY A 94 -6.69 8.08 1.58
CA GLY A 94 -7.76 8.40 0.62
C GLY A 94 -8.01 7.32 -0.46
N ALA A 95 -9.24 7.02 -0.88
CA ALA A 95 -10.55 7.57 -0.55
C ALA A 95 -11.32 6.59 0.34
N SER A 96 -11.86 7.08 1.44
CA SER A 96 -12.88 6.33 2.17
C SER A 96 -14.07 6.12 1.21
N SER A 97 -14.49 4.87 1.00
CA SER A 97 -15.68 4.54 0.22
C SER A 97 -16.98 4.94 0.94
N SER A 98 -16.89 5.61 2.09
CA SER A 98 -18.02 6.21 2.77
C SER A 98 -18.61 7.31 1.88
N SER A 99 -19.69 6.98 1.18
CA SER A 99 -20.58 7.97 0.59
C SER A 99 -20.94 8.99 1.67
N ALA A 100 -20.60 10.26 1.47
CA ALA A 100 -21.16 11.31 2.32
C ALA A 100 -22.69 11.20 2.20
N ALA A 101 -23.35 10.81 3.28
CA ALA A 101 -24.80 10.71 3.29
C ALA A 101 -25.35 12.08 2.93
N SER A 102 -26.01 12.19 1.77
CA SER A 102 -26.73 13.41 1.39
C SER A 102 -27.85 13.56 2.40
N VAL A 103 -27.72 14.54 3.29
CA VAL A 103 -28.78 14.87 4.24
C VAL A 103 -29.99 15.31 3.40
N PRO A 104 -31.16 14.67 3.55
CA PRO A 104 -32.34 15.09 2.81
C PRO A 104 -32.65 16.55 3.14
N PRO A 105 -33.11 17.36 2.18
CA PRO A 105 -33.39 18.76 2.41
C PRO A 105 -34.41 18.91 3.54
N ALA A 106 -34.15 19.83 4.47
CA ALA A 106 -35.05 20.14 5.56
C ALA A 106 -36.43 20.52 4.98
N GLN A 107 -37.44 19.69 5.24
CA GLN A 107 -38.80 20.00 4.82
C GLN A 107 -39.38 21.04 5.76
N ALA A 108 -39.97 22.11 5.21
CA ALA A 108 -40.73 23.06 6.02
C ALA A 108 -41.81 22.31 6.82
N PRO A 109 -42.08 22.69 8.09
CA PRO A 109 -43.08 22.03 8.91
C PRO A 109 -44.45 22.12 8.20
N ARG A 110 -44.94 20.98 7.72
CA ARG A 110 -46.26 20.88 7.09
C ARG A 110 -47.30 20.70 8.19
N GLN A 111 -48.43 21.38 8.06
CA GLN A 111 -49.58 21.13 8.92
C GLN A 111 -50.13 19.73 8.59
N LYS A 112 -49.94 18.77 9.51
CA LYS A 112 -50.55 17.45 9.43
C LYS A 112 -52.08 17.57 9.55
N ARG A 113 -52.84 16.72 8.87
CA ARG A 113 -54.29 16.61 9.09
C ARG A 113 -54.55 15.90 10.41
N ALA A 114 -55.70 16.15 11.03
CA ALA A 114 -56.07 15.52 12.30
C ALA A 114 -56.07 13.97 12.24
N THR A 115 -56.30 13.39 11.06
CA THR A 115 -56.23 11.94 10.80
C THR A 115 -54.80 11.38 10.73
N GLU A 116 -53.78 12.24 10.68
CA GLU A 116 -52.35 11.88 10.55
C GLU A 116 -51.57 12.17 11.85
N MET A 117 -52.27 12.55 12.92
CA MET A 117 -51.69 12.86 14.23
C MET A 117 -52.08 11.78 15.23
N ASP A 118 -51.13 11.35 16.05
CA ASP A 118 -51.44 10.56 17.24
C ASP A 118 -52.21 11.44 18.25
N ASP A 119 -52.98 10.78 19.12
CA ASP A 119 -53.85 11.42 20.11
C ASP A 119 -53.13 12.45 21.00
N SER A 120 -51.87 12.19 21.34
CA SER A 120 -51.01 13.07 22.11
C SER A 120 -50.58 14.31 21.31
N GLU A 121 -50.20 14.12 20.05
CA GLU A 121 -49.83 15.20 19.13
C GLU A 121 -51.02 16.12 18.85
N TRP A 122 -52.22 15.54 18.67
CA TRP A 122 -53.43 16.29 18.41
C TRP A 122 -53.83 17.19 19.59
N ARG A 123 -53.73 16.68 20.83
CA ARG A 123 -54.02 17.46 22.04
C ARG A 123 -53.03 18.62 22.21
N ALA A 124 -51.75 18.39 21.92
CA ALA A 124 -50.73 19.44 21.95
C ALA A 124 -51.01 20.52 20.89
N ALA A 125 -51.29 20.13 19.64
CA ALA A 125 -51.62 21.06 18.56
C ALA A 125 -52.92 21.85 18.82
N ARG A 126 -53.94 21.18 19.39
CA ARG A 126 -55.21 21.83 19.75
C ARG A 126 -55.05 22.84 20.87
N SER A 127 -54.26 22.53 21.91
CA SER A 127 -54.02 23.47 23.01
C SER A 127 -53.23 24.69 22.56
N GLU A 128 -52.27 24.52 21.65
CA GLU A 128 -51.51 25.62 21.06
C GLU A 128 -52.39 26.53 20.17
N LEU A 129 -53.32 25.96 19.38
CA LEU A 129 -54.30 26.74 18.61
C LEU A 129 -55.24 27.55 19.50
N LEU A 130 -55.69 26.97 20.63
CA LEU A 130 -56.53 27.68 21.60
C LEU A 130 -55.77 28.79 22.32
N ARG A 131 -54.48 28.58 22.63
CA ARG A 131 -53.61 29.59 23.24
C ARG A 131 -53.35 30.79 22.32
N ARG A 132 -53.29 30.59 21.00
CA ARG A 132 -53.09 31.67 20.02
C ARG A 132 -54.34 32.46 19.67
N ARG A 133 -55.53 31.99 20.07
CA ARG A 133 -56.83 32.61 19.74
C ARG A 133 -57.34 33.55 20.84
N PHE A 134 -56.66 33.58 21.98
CA PHE A 134 -56.83 34.55 23.06
C PHE A 134 -55.52 35.33 23.22
#